data_AF-X0YIX8-F1
#
_entry.id   AF-X0YIX8-F1
#
_cell.length_a   1.000
_cell.length_b   1.000
_cell.length_c   1.000
_cell.angle_alpha   90.00
_cell.angle_beta   90.00
_cell.angle_gamma   90.00
#
_symmetry.space_group_name_H-M   'P 1'
#
loop_
_entity.id
_entity.type
_entity.pdbx_description
1 polymer ?
#
loop_
_entity_poly.entity_id
_entity_poly.type
_entity_poly.pdbx_seq_one_letter_code
_entity_poly.pdbx_strand_id
1 'polypeptide(L)'
;IVRTLQELENDQTLLVQSGKPVGVFKTHPHAPRVLIANSLLVPKWATWEHFWDLEDRGLIMYGQMTAGSWIYIGTQGILQGTYETLAELARQHFGGSLKGKLVLTAGMGGMSGAQPLSVTMNEGVCLDVEVDRARIQRRLDSGYCDTMTEDLDEALKLVEDALSRQQPLSVGLVGNASETHPELVKRGITPDVLTDQTSAHDALNGYVPGKMSLQEALAL
;
A
#
# COMPACT_ATOMS: atom_id res chain seq x y z
N ILE A 1 11.36 -4.12 -24.22
CA ILE A 1 10.58 -2.87 -24.16
C ILE A 1 11.48 -1.68 -24.48
N VAL A 2 12.53 -1.40 -23.68
CA VAL A 2 13.45 -0.27 -23.88
C VAL A 2 13.91 -0.10 -25.34
N ARG A 3 14.55 -1.12 -25.92
CA ARG A 3 14.99 -1.11 -27.33
C ARG A 3 13.85 -0.76 -28.29
N THR A 4 12.70 -1.42 -28.15
CA THR A 4 11.54 -1.19 -29.02
C THR A 4 11.01 0.24 -28.92
N LEU A 5 11.04 0.85 -27.73
CA LEU A 5 10.64 2.25 -27.56
C LEU A 5 11.66 3.23 -28.16
N GLN A 6 12.95 2.90 -28.14
CA GLN A 6 14.00 3.72 -28.77
C GLN A 6 13.91 3.73 -30.30
N GLU A 7 13.36 2.68 -30.89
CA GLU A 7 13.23 2.47 -32.34
C GLU A 7 11.80 2.74 -32.86
N LEU A 8 10.84 3.10 -31.99
CA LEU A 8 9.43 3.23 -32.35
C LEU A 8 9.17 4.52 -33.15
N GLU A 9 8.63 4.39 -34.35
CA GLU A 9 8.30 5.55 -35.19
C GLU A 9 7.02 6.28 -34.71
N ASN A 10 6.89 7.56 -35.08
CA ASN A 10 5.78 8.43 -34.67
C ASN A 10 4.40 7.94 -35.15
N ASP A 11 4.34 7.08 -36.17
CA ASP A 11 3.11 6.51 -36.71
C ASP A 11 2.97 5.01 -36.41
N GLN A 12 3.70 4.50 -35.41
CA GLN A 12 3.63 3.10 -34.96
C GLN A 12 3.05 2.99 -33.55
N THR A 13 2.56 1.79 -33.21
CA THR A 13 2.06 1.44 -31.88
C THR A 13 2.67 0.11 -31.44
N LEU A 14 3.32 0.11 -30.26
CA LEU A 14 3.79 -1.08 -29.57
C LEU A 14 2.65 -1.75 -28.79
N LEU A 15 2.54 -3.06 -28.89
CA LEU A 15 1.65 -3.87 -28.05
C LEU A 15 2.46 -4.54 -26.93
N VAL A 16 2.02 -4.33 -25.69
CA VAL A 16 2.54 -5.00 -24.50
C VAL A 16 1.47 -5.94 -23.95
N GLN A 17 1.78 -7.24 -23.90
CA GLN A 17 0.92 -8.25 -23.30
C GLN A 17 1.59 -8.75 -22.03
N SER A 18 0.95 -8.54 -20.88
CA SER A 18 1.46 -8.93 -19.55
C SER A 18 2.95 -8.61 -19.38
N GLY A 19 3.32 -7.34 -19.57
CA GLY A 19 4.71 -6.87 -19.44
C GLY A 19 5.67 -7.26 -20.56
N LYS A 20 5.24 -7.99 -21.59
CA LYS A 20 6.08 -8.43 -22.71
C LYS A 20 5.79 -7.64 -23.99
N PRO A 21 6.80 -7.13 -24.72
CA PRO A 21 6.60 -6.47 -26.01
C PRO A 21 6.34 -7.54 -27.08
N VAL A 22 5.11 -7.65 -27.58
CA VAL A 22 4.69 -8.76 -28.45
C VAL A 22 4.54 -8.39 -29.92
N GLY A 23 4.47 -7.09 -30.25
CA GLY A 23 4.40 -6.64 -31.64
C GLY A 23 4.38 -5.13 -31.78
N VAL A 24 4.73 -4.66 -32.98
CA VAL A 24 4.64 -3.26 -33.38
C VAL A 24 3.86 -3.19 -34.68
N PHE A 25 2.87 -2.32 -34.76
CA PHE A 25 2.04 -2.14 -35.95
C PHE A 25 2.03 -0.68 -36.37
N LYS A 26 1.97 -0.43 -37.68
CA LYS A 26 1.73 0.90 -38.21
C LYS A 26 0.29 1.32 -37.90
N THR A 27 0.14 2.51 -37.34
CA THR A 27 -1.14 3.14 -37.02
C THR A 27 -1.15 4.55 -37.62
N HIS A 28 -1.16 5.60 -36.80
CA HIS A 28 -1.09 6.99 -37.22
C HIS A 28 -0.57 7.88 -36.07
N PRO A 29 -0.11 9.11 -36.35
CA PRO A 29 0.49 9.98 -35.34
C PRO A 29 -0.40 10.29 -34.12
N HIS A 30 -1.71 10.36 -34.30
CA HIS A 30 -2.66 10.61 -33.20
C HIS A 30 -3.08 9.38 -32.39
N ALA A 31 -2.63 8.17 -32.76
CA ALA A 31 -2.91 6.96 -31.99
C ALA A 31 -1.97 6.85 -30.78
N PRO A 32 -2.34 6.09 -29.73
CA PRO A 32 -1.42 5.75 -28.66
C PRO A 32 -0.15 5.10 -29.20
N ARG A 33 1.01 5.49 -28.68
CA ARG A 33 2.30 4.87 -29.01
C ARG A 33 2.45 3.47 -28.39
N VAL A 34 1.76 3.22 -27.28
CA VAL A 34 1.78 1.93 -26.58
C VAL A 34 0.36 1.55 -26.17
N LEU A 35 -0.02 0.31 -26.43
CA LEU A 35 -1.22 -0.32 -25.89
C LEU A 35 -0.82 -1.47 -24.99
N ILE A 36 -1.41 -1.53 -23.80
CA ILE A 36 -1.02 -2.47 -22.75
C ILE A 36 -2.24 -3.25 -22.29
N ALA A 37 -2.12 -4.58 -22.25
CA ALA A 37 -3.09 -5.48 -21.65
C ALA A 37 -2.35 -6.42 -20.70
N ASN A 38 -2.53 -6.24 -19.39
CA ASN A 38 -1.85 -7.02 -18.36
C ASN A 38 -2.84 -7.86 -17.56
N SER A 39 -2.42 -9.08 -17.19
CA SER A 39 -3.11 -9.92 -16.20
C SER A 39 -4.56 -10.32 -16.54
N LEU A 40 -4.98 -10.17 -17.80
CA LEU A 40 -6.33 -10.54 -18.23
C LEU A 40 -6.44 -12.06 -18.37
N LEU A 41 -7.42 -12.64 -17.67
CA LEU A 41 -7.79 -14.04 -17.71
C LEU A 41 -9.28 -14.17 -18.03
N VAL A 42 -9.65 -15.22 -18.76
CA VAL A 42 -11.07 -15.54 -18.98
C VAL A 42 -11.72 -15.83 -17.62
N PRO A 43 -12.95 -15.35 -17.31
CA PRO A 43 -13.46 -15.30 -15.94
C PRO A 43 -13.42 -16.62 -15.15
N LYS A 44 -13.66 -17.76 -15.81
CA LYS A 44 -13.59 -19.09 -15.18
C LYS A 44 -12.20 -19.44 -14.62
N TRP A 45 -11.15 -18.82 -15.16
CA TRP A 45 -9.74 -19.05 -14.80
C TRP A 45 -9.10 -17.86 -14.11
N ALA A 46 -9.86 -16.81 -13.78
CA ALA A 46 -9.36 -15.62 -13.10
C ALA A 46 -9.19 -15.88 -11.59
N THR A 47 -8.33 -16.85 -11.24
CA THR A 47 -7.98 -17.21 -9.86
C THR A 47 -6.46 -17.14 -9.67
N TRP A 48 -6.02 -17.00 -8.42
CA TRP A 48 -4.60 -16.93 -8.08
C TRP A 48 -3.85 -18.23 -8.41
N GLU A 49 -4.47 -19.39 -8.22
CA GLU A 49 -3.84 -20.68 -8.52
C GLU A 49 -3.52 -20.81 -10.01
N HIS A 50 -4.44 -20.37 -10.88
CA HIS A 50 -4.18 -20.38 -12.31
C HIS A 50 -3.19 -19.28 -12.73
N PHE A 51 -3.24 -18.13 -12.07
CA PHE A 51 -2.27 -17.07 -12.27
C PHE A 51 -0.84 -17.55 -11.97
N TRP A 52 -0.61 -18.22 -10.84
CA TRP A 52 0.71 -18.74 -10.46
C TRP A 52 1.20 -19.85 -11.40
N ASP A 53 0.34 -20.77 -11.86
CA ASP A 53 0.73 -21.75 -12.91
C ASP A 53 1.26 -21.05 -14.17
N LEU A 54 0.58 -19.99 -14.62
CA LEU A 54 1.01 -19.22 -15.79
C LEU A 54 2.28 -18.41 -15.51
N GLU A 55 2.46 -17.91 -14.29
CA GLU A 55 3.65 -17.17 -13.87
C GLU A 55 4.88 -18.06 -13.85
N ASP A 56 4.77 -19.26 -13.28
CA ASP A 56 5.83 -20.29 -13.26
C ASP A 56 6.26 -20.69 -14.68
N ARG A 57 5.33 -20.62 -15.63
CA ARG A 57 5.57 -20.89 -17.05
C ARG A 57 6.07 -19.67 -17.82
N GLY A 58 6.19 -18.50 -17.18
CA GLY A 58 6.62 -17.24 -17.78
C GLY A 58 5.62 -16.65 -18.77
N LEU A 59 4.31 -16.91 -18.59
CA LEU A 59 3.23 -16.54 -19.51
C LEU A 59 2.36 -15.37 -19.02
N ILE A 60 2.52 -14.95 -17.77
CA ILE A 60 1.77 -13.85 -17.19
C ILE A 60 2.67 -12.98 -16.30
N MET A 61 2.19 -11.78 -16.00
CA MET A 61 2.79 -10.82 -15.08
C MET A 61 1.64 -10.11 -14.36
N TYR A 62 1.82 -9.79 -13.07
CA TYR A 62 0.86 -9.00 -12.31
C TYR A 62 1.09 -7.51 -12.59
N GLY A 63 0.15 -6.87 -13.29
CA GLY A 63 0.26 -5.47 -13.69
C GLY A 63 -0.10 -4.48 -12.59
N GLN A 64 -0.82 -4.93 -11.55
CA GLN A 64 -1.50 -4.05 -10.59
C GLN A 64 -2.28 -2.97 -11.38
N MET A 65 -2.33 -1.72 -10.91
CA MET A 65 -2.93 -0.59 -11.62
C MET A 65 -1.85 0.22 -12.37
N THR A 66 -0.89 0.78 -11.63
CA THR A 66 0.07 1.76 -12.17
C THR A 66 1.47 1.19 -12.41
N ALA A 67 1.77 0.00 -11.87
CA ALA A 67 3.06 -0.67 -12.05
C ALA A 67 3.26 -1.11 -13.51
N GLY A 68 2.35 -1.92 -14.03
CA GLY A 68 2.41 -2.45 -15.40
C GLY A 68 2.06 -1.43 -16.49
N SER A 69 1.62 -0.22 -16.11
CA SER A 69 1.24 0.87 -17.01
C SER A 69 2.18 2.09 -16.93
N TRP A 70 3.25 1.99 -16.14
CA TRP A 70 4.39 2.92 -16.09
C TRP A 70 4.02 4.34 -15.68
N ILE A 71 3.13 4.46 -14.69
CA ILE A 71 2.72 5.76 -14.13
C ILE A 71 2.71 5.77 -12.59
N TYR A 72 3.45 4.85 -11.98
CA TYR A 72 3.65 4.85 -10.53
C TYR A 72 4.62 5.97 -10.12
N ILE A 73 4.20 6.82 -9.20
CA ILE A 73 4.96 7.98 -8.71
C ILE A 73 5.35 7.83 -7.23
N GLY A 74 5.51 6.59 -6.77
CA GLY A 74 5.73 6.33 -5.36
C GLY A 74 4.47 6.47 -4.52
N THR A 75 4.67 6.58 -3.21
CA THR A 75 3.61 6.72 -2.20
C THR A 75 2.67 7.91 -2.49
N GLN A 76 3.17 8.97 -3.13
CA GLN A 76 2.39 10.17 -3.47
C GLN A 76 1.18 9.85 -4.36
N GLY A 77 1.23 8.80 -5.17
CA GLY A 77 0.16 8.45 -6.11
C GLY A 77 -1.19 8.16 -5.44
N ILE A 78 -1.19 7.74 -4.17
CA ILE A 78 -2.42 7.49 -3.38
C ILE A 78 -2.62 8.48 -2.23
N LEU A 79 -1.61 9.30 -1.92
CA LEU A 79 -1.62 10.20 -0.76
C LEU A 79 -2.88 11.06 -0.70
N GLN A 80 -3.26 11.71 -1.80
CA GLN A 80 -4.47 12.53 -1.83
C GLN A 80 -5.74 11.69 -1.66
N GLY A 81 -5.83 10.51 -2.26
CA GLY A 81 -7.00 9.63 -2.11
C GLY A 81 -7.19 9.18 -0.67
N THR A 82 -6.12 8.79 0.01
CA THR A 82 -6.15 8.43 1.43
C THR A 82 -6.46 9.64 2.32
N TYR A 83 -5.86 10.80 2.03
CA TYR A 83 -6.16 12.06 2.70
C TYR A 83 -7.65 12.42 2.58
N GLU A 84 -8.23 12.40 1.38
CA GLU A 84 -9.63 12.77 1.16
C GLU A 84 -10.60 11.78 1.79
N THR A 85 -10.25 10.49 1.80
CA THR A 85 -11.04 9.46 2.50
C THR A 85 -11.14 9.79 3.99
N LEU A 86 -10.02 10.14 4.62
CA LEU A 86 -9.96 10.51 6.03
C LEU A 86 -10.58 11.88 6.31
N ALA A 87 -10.41 12.85 5.40
CA ALA A 87 -11.00 14.18 5.50
C ALA A 87 -12.53 14.12 5.43
N GLU A 88 -13.07 13.30 4.53
CA GLU A 88 -14.51 13.08 4.42
C GLU A 88 -15.06 12.33 5.64
N LEU A 89 -14.36 11.30 6.11
CA LEU A 89 -14.69 10.62 7.35
C LEU A 89 -14.74 11.62 8.53
N ALA A 90 -13.75 12.50 8.64
CA ALA A 90 -13.70 13.54 9.66
C ALA A 90 -14.88 14.51 9.57
N ARG A 91 -15.29 14.91 8.36
CA ARG A 91 -16.49 15.75 8.15
C ARG A 91 -17.77 15.05 8.61
N GLN A 92 -17.91 13.76 8.32
CA GLN A 92 -19.12 12.99 8.67
C GLN A 92 -19.22 12.71 10.17
N HIS A 93 -18.10 12.45 10.85
CA HIS A 93 -18.13 11.88 12.20
C HIS A 93 -17.49 12.76 13.29
N PHE A 94 -16.60 13.69 12.94
CA PHE A 94 -15.75 14.40 13.90
C PHE A 94 -15.72 15.92 13.71
N GLY A 95 -16.71 16.48 12.98
CA GLY A 95 -16.82 17.93 12.79
C GLY A 95 -15.77 18.53 11.86
N GLY A 96 -15.18 17.72 10.98
CA GLY A 96 -14.28 18.17 9.91
C GLY A 96 -12.79 18.03 10.16
N SER A 97 -12.36 17.48 11.31
CA SER A 97 -10.95 17.26 11.63
C SER A 97 -10.77 15.95 12.43
N LEU A 98 -9.61 15.29 12.30
CA LEU A 98 -9.20 14.17 13.15
C LEU A 98 -8.42 14.64 14.39
N LYS A 99 -8.40 15.94 14.69
CA LYS A 99 -7.73 16.47 15.88
C LYS A 99 -8.19 15.77 17.17
N GLY A 100 -7.22 15.19 17.89
CA GLY A 100 -7.49 14.42 19.11
C GLY A 100 -8.18 13.08 18.86
N LYS A 101 -8.04 12.53 17.64
CA LYS A 101 -8.57 11.22 17.25
C LYS A 101 -7.45 10.25 16.95
N LEU A 102 -7.63 9.00 17.39
CA LEU A 102 -6.74 7.89 17.10
C LEU A 102 -7.23 7.13 15.87
N VAL A 103 -6.38 7.05 14.85
CA VAL A 103 -6.53 6.15 13.71
C VAL A 103 -5.58 4.96 13.90
N LEU A 104 -6.13 3.75 13.94
CA LEU A 104 -5.38 2.50 13.92
C LEU A 104 -5.43 1.90 12.52
N THR A 105 -4.28 1.49 11.99
CA THR A 105 -4.18 0.76 10.72
C THR A 105 -2.98 -0.18 10.69
N ALA A 106 -2.79 -0.87 9.57
CA ALA A 106 -1.62 -1.68 9.30
C ALA A 106 -1.16 -1.61 7.83
N GLY A 107 0.13 -1.85 7.66
CA GLY A 107 0.86 -1.94 6.39
C GLY A 107 1.51 -0.63 5.96
N MET A 108 2.83 -0.65 5.74
CA MET A 108 3.62 0.48 5.20
C MET A 108 4.34 0.14 3.89
N GLY A 109 3.70 -0.64 3.03
CA GLY A 109 4.10 -0.92 1.65
C GLY A 109 4.11 0.33 0.75
N GLY A 110 4.28 0.13 -0.57
CA GLY A 110 4.41 1.24 -1.54
C GLY A 110 3.26 2.24 -1.49
N MET A 111 2.03 1.73 -1.46
CA MET A 111 0.79 2.53 -1.40
C MET A 111 0.41 2.86 0.05
N SER A 112 0.41 1.84 0.91
CA SER A 112 -0.10 1.96 2.28
C SER A 112 0.78 2.80 3.20
N GLY A 113 2.04 3.02 2.84
CA GLY A 113 2.88 4.01 3.51
C GLY A 113 2.39 5.45 3.40
N ALA A 114 1.31 5.74 2.66
CA ALA A 114 0.65 7.04 2.63
C ALA A 114 -0.22 7.29 3.87
N GLN A 115 -0.71 6.23 4.52
CA GLN A 115 -1.66 6.32 5.64
C GLN A 115 -1.20 7.23 6.78
N PRO A 116 0.05 7.14 7.29
CA PRO A 116 0.42 7.91 8.46
C PRO A 116 0.44 9.41 8.16
N LEU A 117 1.01 9.83 7.04
CA LEU A 117 0.97 11.22 6.57
C LEU A 117 -0.46 11.69 6.28
N SER A 118 -1.31 10.86 5.68
CA SER A 118 -2.71 11.24 5.43
C SER A 118 -3.50 11.49 6.71
N VAL A 119 -3.22 10.75 7.78
CA VAL A 119 -3.82 10.97 9.11
C VAL A 119 -3.32 12.28 9.72
N THR A 120 -2.00 12.52 9.72
CA THR A 120 -1.44 13.74 10.32
C THR A 120 -1.80 15.01 9.54
N MET A 121 -1.95 14.94 8.21
CA MET A 121 -2.50 16.01 7.37
C MET A 121 -3.96 16.35 7.73
N ASN A 122 -4.71 15.40 8.32
CA ASN A 122 -6.05 15.60 8.86
C ASN A 122 -6.03 15.91 10.38
N GLU A 123 -4.87 16.30 10.91
CA GLU A 123 -4.62 16.64 12.31
C GLU A 123 -4.74 15.48 13.32
N GLY A 124 -4.82 14.23 12.84
CA GLY A 124 -5.00 13.05 13.68
C GLY A 124 -3.72 12.43 14.23
N VAL A 125 -3.89 11.47 15.15
CA VAL A 125 -2.83 10.59 15.65
C VAL A 125 -2.97 9.23 14.98
N CYS A 126 -1.89 8.71 14.39
CA CYS A 126 -1.86 7.42 13.71
C CYS A 126 -1.01 6.42 14.47
N LEU A 127 -1.54 5.22 14.68
CA LEU A 127 -0.77 4.02 15.00
C LEU A 127 -0.86 3.07 13.81
N ASP A 128 0.25 2.88 13.09
CA ASP A 128 0.31 2.04 11.88
C ASP A 128 1.27 0.87 12.12
N VAL A 129 0.72 -0.34 12.08
CA VAL A 129 1.44 -1.58 12.39
C VAL A 129 2.04 -2.17 11.12
N GLU A 130 3.35 -2.42 11.11
CA GLU A 130 4.05 -3.04 9.99
C GLU A 130 5.06 -4.06 10.47
N VAL A 131 5.06 -5.24 9.85
CA VAL A 131 5.90 -6.38 10.27
C VAL A 131 7.34 -6.24 9.79
N ASP A 132 7.56 -5.56 8.66
CA ASP A 132 8.87 -5.28 8.10
C ASP A 132 9.39 -3.90 8.57
N ARG A 133 10.29 -3.91 9.56
CA ARG A 133 10.98 -2.71 10.05
C ARG A 133 11.58 -1.85 8.93
N ALA A 134 12.09 -2.46 7.85
CA ALA A 134 12.68 -1.71 6.76
C ALA A 134 11.64 -0.90 5.96
N ARG A 135 10.36 -1.32 5.95
CA ARG A 135 9.26 -0.53 5.36
C ARG A 135 9.00 0.73 6.17
N ILE A 136 8.94 0.62 7.50
CA ILE A 136 8.75 1.78 8.37
C ILE A 136 9.92 2.76 8.22
N GLN A 137 11.16 2.25 8.24
CA GLN A 137 12.35 3.09 8.03
C GLN A 137 12.28 3.90 6.73
N ARG A 138 11.85 3.28 5.62
CA ARG A 138 11.65 4.00 4.35
C ARG A 138 10.61 5.13 4.46
N ARG A 139 9.61 5.03 5.34
CA ARG A 139 8.61 6.09 5.56
C ARG A 139 9.14 7.22 6.43
N LEU A 140 9.96 6.90 7.43
CA LEU A 140 10.70 7.91 8.18
C LEU A 140 11.62 8.70 7.24
N ASP A 141 12.44 8.01 6.43
CA ASP A 141 13.41 8.64 5.54
C ASP A 141 12.76 9.54 4.48
N SER A 142 11.52 9.24 4.09
CA SER A 142 10.76 10.00 3.09
C SER A 142 9.77 11.02 3.69
N GLY A 143 9.69 11.14 5.02
CA GLY A 143 8.78 12.06 5.71
C GLY A 143 7.30 11.66 5.66
N TYR A 144 7.01 10.38 5.45
CA TYR A 144 5.65 9.83 5.45
C TYR A 144 5.21 9.26 6.81
N CYS A 145 6.15 9.13 7.75
CA CYS A 145 5.92 8.71 9.14
C CYS A 145 6.86 9.51 10.05
N ASP A 146 6.45 9.83 11.28
CA ASP A 146 7.20 10.69 12.19
C ASP A 146 8.17 9.92 13.09
N THR A 147 7.73 8.76 13.62
CA THR A 147 8.53 7.96 14.54
C THR A 147 8.23 6.47 14.42
N MET A 148 9.14 5.64 14.96
CA MET A 148 9.01 4.18 14.98
C MET A 148 9.41 3.63 16.34
N THR A 149 8.71 2.58 16.77
CA THR A 149 9.12 1.73 17.89
C THR A 149 8.82 0.26 17.58
N GLU A 150 9.47 -0.64 18.32
CA GLU A 150 9.26 -2.09 18.29
C GLU A 150 8.49 -2.58 19.53
N ASP A 151 8.09 -1.66 20.42
CA ASP A 151 7.39 -1.94 21.67
C ASP A 151 5.99 -1.33 21.69
N LEU A 152 4.98 -2.17 21.93
CA LEU A 152 3.58 -1.74 21.94
C LEU A 152 3.30 -0.76 23.10
N ASP A 153 3.93 -0.94 24.25
CA ASP A 153 3.69 -0.07 25.41
C ASP A 153 4.28 1.34 25.18
N GLU A 154 5.45 1.43 24.55
CA GLU A 154 6.04 2.69 24.09
C GLU A 154 5.16 3.36 23.03
N ALA A 155 4.69 2.61 22.02
CA ALA A 155 3.81 3.13 20.99
C ALA A 155 2.55 3.76 21.58
N LEU A 156 1.92 3.07 22.54
CA LEU A 156 0.73 3.54 23.22
C LEU A 156 0.99 4.79 24.07
N LYS A 157 2.13 4.88 24.76
CA LYS A 157 2.52 6.10 25.49
C LYS A 157 2.68 7.31 24.56
N LEU A 158 3.32 7.12 23.41
CA LEU A 158 3.47 8.18 22.40
C LEU A 158 2.11 8.64 21.86
N VAL A 159 1.23 7.68 21.55
CA VAL A 159 -0.14 7.95 21.11
C VAL A 159 -0.94 8.71 22.17
N GLU A 160 -0.91 8.25 23.43
CA GLU A 160 -1.62 8.90 24.54
C GLU A 160 -1.14 10.34 24.79
N ASP A 161 0.18 10.57 24.78
CA ASP A 161 0.75 11.92 24.92
C ASP A 161 0.30 12.84 23.78
N ALA A 162 0.40 12.37 22.53
CA ALA A 162 -0.03 13.14 21.35
C ALA A 162 -1.53 13.47 21.36
N LEU A 163 -2.38 12.49 21.74
CA LEU A 163 -3.82 12.69 21.90
C LEU A 163 -4.13 13.73 22.99
N SER A 164 -3.45 13.65 24.14
CA SER A 164 -3.64 14.59 25.26
C SER A 164 -3.28 16.04 24.88
N ARG A 165 -2.27 16.20 24.02
CA ARG A 165 -1.82 17.51 23.51
C ARG A 165 -2.56 17.93 22.24
N GLN A 166 -3.39 17.07 21.67
CA GLN A 166 -4.04 17.23 20.37
C GLN A 166 -3.03 17.61 19.26
N GLN A 167 -1.86 16.98 19.30
CA GLN A 167 -0.80 17.16 18.32
C GLN A 167 -0.84 16.01 17.32
N PRO A 168 -0.83 16.30 16.00
CA PRO A 168 -0.76 15.25 15.00
C PRO A 168 0.56 14.49 15.15
N LEU A 169 0.50 13.17 15.15
CA LEU A 169 1.66 12.29 15.26
C LEU A 169 1.37 10.97 14.57
N SER A 170 2.33 10.48 13.79
CA SER A 170 2.30 9.13 13.24
C SER A 170 3.36 8.23 13.86
N VAL A 171 2.92 7.13 14.45
CA VAL A 171 3.76 6.12 15.09
C VAL A 171 3.71 4.82 14.27
N GLY A 172 4.85 4.46 13.67
CA GLY A 172 5.05 3.14 13.09
C GLY A 172 5.41 2.11 14.17
N LEU A 173 4.58 1.11 14.35
CA LEU A 173 4.85 0.00 15.27
C LEU A 173 5.37 -1.20 14.48
N VAL A 174 6.60 -1.63 14.75
CA VAL A 174 7.11 -2.90 14.23
C VAL A 174 6.38 -4.04 14.94
N GLY A 175 5.55 -4.78 14.19
CA GLY A 175 4.75 -5.86 14.75
C GLY A 175 3.81 -6.48 13.73
N ASN A 176 3.15 -7.57 14.12
CA ASN A 176 2.15 -8.22 13.27
C ASN A 176 0.75 -7.73 13.65
N ALA A 177 -0.01 -7.18 12.70
CA ALA A 177 -1.37 -6.69 12.91
C ALA A 177 -2.31 -7.76 13.49
N SER A 178 -2.13 -9.03 13.10
CA SER A 178 -2.90 -10.16 13.62
C SER A 178 -2.65 -10.47 15.10
N GLU A 179 -1.63 -9.85 15.71
CA GLU A 179 -1.28 -9.99 17.13
C GLU A 179 -1.54 -8.70 17.91
N THR A 180 -1.11 -7.57 17.35
CA THR A 180 -1.25 -6.26 18.01
C THR A 180 -2.70 -5.84 18.15
N HIS A 181 -3.54 -6.05 17.13
CA HIS A 181 -4.93 -5.59 17.17
C HIS A 181 -5.76 -6.38 18.20
N PRO A 182 -5.69 -7.73 18.27
CA PRO A 182 -6.31 -8.48 19.37
C PRO A 182 -5.78 -8.08 20.75
N GLU A 183 -4.50 -7.72 20.86
CA GLU A 183 -3.93 -7.26 22.13
C GLU A 183 -4.52 -5.91 22.56
N LEU A 184 -4.69 -4.96 21.65
CA LEU A 184 -5.38 -3.69 21.93
C LEU A 184 -6.82 -3.92 22.44
N VAL A 185 -7.54 -4.87 21.85
CA VAL A 185 -8.89 -5.26 22.30
C VAL A 185 -8.86 -5.79 23.74
N LYS A 186 -7.92 -6.68 24.08
CA LYS A 186 -7.79 -7.20 25.46
C LYS A 186 -7.48 -6.10 26.47
N ARG A 187 -6.74 -5.08 26.04
CA ARG A 187 -6.39 -3.91 26.86
C ARG A 187 -7.51 -2.86 26.93
N GLY A 188 -8.62 -3.08 26.23
CA GLY A 188 -9.76 -2.16 26.20
C GLY A 188 -9.48 -0.86 25.44
N ILE A 189 -8.47 -0.85 24.56
CA ILE A 189 -8.11 0.33 23.77
C ILE A 189 -8.97 0.34 22.50
N THR A 190 -9.77 1.38 22.34
CA THR A 190 -10.66 1.55 21.19
C THR A 190 -10.21 2.77 20.38
N PRO A 191 -9.73 2.59 19.14
CA PRO A 191 -9.42 3.73 18.27
C PRO A 191 -10.71 4.42 17.81
N ASP A 192 -10.63 5.71 17.46
CA ASP A 192 -11.76 6.42 16.86
C ASP A 192 -12.02 5.96 15.42
N VAL A 193 -10.96 5.55 14.70
CA VAL A 193 -11.02 5.02 13.34
C VAL A 193 -10.14 3.77 13.23
N LEU A 194 -10.66 2.74 12.57
CA LEU A 194 -9.92 1.51 12.26
C LEU A 194 -10.02 1.22 10.77
N THR A 195 -8.88 0.93 10.14
CA THR A 195 -8.79 0.44 8.75
C THR A 195 -7.62 -0.53 8.62
N ASP A 196 -7.41 -1.09 7.44
CA ASP A 196 -6.25 -1.95 7.12
C ASP A 196 -5.84 -1.73 5.66
N GLN A 197 -4.53 -1.72 5.39
CA GLN A 197 -4.02 -1.68 4.03
C GLN A 197 -2.80 -2.60 3.86
N THR A 198 -2.80 -3.73 4.58
CA THR A 198 -1.90 -4.84 4.28
C THR A 198 -2.20 -5.40 2.89
N SER A 199 -1.26 -6.16 2.31
CA SER A 199 -1.47 -6.75 0.99
C SER A 199 -2.34 -8.02 1.05
N ALA A 200 -3.47 -7.97 1.77
CA ALA A 200 -4.39 -9.10 1.93
C ALA A 200 -5.01 -9.64 0.62
N HIS A 201 -4.87 -8.90 -0.49
CA HIS A 201 -5.29 -9.33 -1.83
C HIS A 201 -4.42 -10.46 -2.40
N ASP A 202 -3.20 -10.62 -1.92
CA ASP A 202 -2.28 -11.72 -2.24
C ASP A 202 -1.94 -12.45 -0.94
N ALA A 203 -2.65 -13.53 -0.66
CA ALA A 203 -2.49 -14.29 0.57
C ALA A 203 -1.13 -15.01 0.67
N LEU A 204 -0.45 -15.24 -0.45
CA LEU A 204 0.83 -15.95 -0.47
C LEU A 204 1.99 -14.99 -0.19
N ASN A 205 2.06 -13.86 -0.91
CA ASN A 205 3.21 -12.95 -0.80
C ASN A 205 2.92 -11.68 0.00
N GLY A 206 1.65 -11.41 0.33
CA GLY A 206 1.21 -10.11 0.81
C GLY A 206 0.94 -10.01 2.31
N TYR A 207 0.73 -11.12 3.00
CA TYR A 207 0.34 -11.13 4.41
C TYR A 207 1.17 -12.12 5.23
N VAL A 208 1.84 -11.64 6.29
CA VAL A 208 2.64 -12.51 7.18
C VAL A 208 1.72 -13.17 8.21
N PRO A 209 1.67 -14.51 8.28
CA PRO A 209 0.86 -15.21 9.27
C PRO A 209 1.23 -14.81 10.70
N GLY A 210 0.23 -14.71 11.58
CA GLY A 210 0.48 -14.49 13.00
C GLY A 210 1.29 -15.63 13.62
N LYS A 211 2.02 -15.31 14.69
CA LYS A 211 2.97 -16.20 15.41
C LYS A 211 4.18 -16.63 14.58
N MET A 212 4.47 -15.93 13.50
CA MET A 212 5.66 -16.12 12.68
C MET A 212 6.38 -14.78 12.52
N SER A 213 7.71 -14.84 12.55
CA SER A 213 8.54 -13.72 12.09
C SER A 213 8.46 -13.56 10.58
N LEU A 214 8.79 -12.37 10.08
CA LEU A 214 8.91 -12.13 8.64
C LEU A 214 9.92 -13.09 7.98
N GLN A 215 11.02 -13.41 8.65
CA GLN A 215 12.03 -14.32 8.10
C GLN A 215 11.51 -15.75 7.96
N GLU A 216 10.75 -16.24 8.95
CA GLU A 216 10.12 -17.56 8.86
C GLU A 216 9.08 -17.61 7.75
N ALA A 217 8.26 -16.56 7.60
CA ALA A 217 7.26 -16.49 6.54
C ALA A 217 7.88 -16.43 5.14
N LEU A 218 9.04 -15.77 4.97
CA LEU A 218 9.78 -15.75 3.70
C LEU A 218 10.44 -17.10 3.36
N ALA A 219 10.65 -17.97 4.35
CA ALA A 219 11.26 -19.28 4.17
C ALA A 219 10.25 -20.42 3.95
N LEU A 220 8.97 -20.17 4.24
CA LEU A 220 7.85 -21.11 4.09
C LEU A 220 7.45 -21.28 2.62
#